data_AF-A0A7C5MJU0-F1
#
_entry.id   AF-A0A7C5MJU0-F1
#
_cell.length_a   1.000
_cell.length_b   1.000
_cell.length_c   1.000
_cell.angle_alpha   90.00
_cell.angle_beta   90.00
_cell.angle_gamma   90.00
#
_symmetry.space_group_name_H-M   'P 1'
#
loop_
_entity.id
_entity.type
_entity.pdbx_description
1 polymer ?
#
loop_
_entity_poly.entity_id
_entity_poly.type
_entity_poly.pdbx_seq_one_letter_code
_entity_poly.pdbx_strand_id
1 'polypeptide(L)'
;MLDGLLAAVPEQRITWISRLAPRLFRQVLDLCRGHQGRLNFSDALMALSCRELGIRVMMSFDGDFDDVSWLARMHDPATIAHLIQQASDM
;
A
#
# COMPACT_ATOMS: atom_id res chain seq x y z
N MET A 1 -15.41 9.61 9.55
CA MET A 1 -15.38 8.20 10.04
C MET A 1 -14.04 7.88 10.71
N LEU A 2 -12.90 8.10 10.06
CA LEU A 2 -11.58 7.79 10.63
C LEU A 2 -11.27 8.56 11.93
N ASP A 3 -11.57 9.86 11.99
CA ASP A 3 -11.27 10.66 13.20
C ASP A 3 -12.07 10.20 14.42
N GLY A 4 -13.31 9.75 14.21
CA GLY A 4 -14.14 9.15 15.28
C GLY A 4 -13.57 7.82 15.78
N LEU A 5 -13.02 7.00 14.87
CA LEU A 5 -12.35 5.76 15.25
C LEU A 5 -11.09 6.03 16.08
N LEU A 6 -10.27 7.02 15.69
CA LEU A 6 -9.04 7.38 16.42
C LEU A 6 -9.34 8.00 17.79
N ALA A 7 -10.46 8.71 17.93
CA ALA A 7 -10.92 9.20 19.22
C ALA A 7 -11.38 8.05 20.14
N ALA A 8 -12.04 7.03 19.59
CA ALA A 8 -12.51 5.87 20.34
C ALA A 8 -11.38 4.88 20.69
N VAL A 9 -10.43 4.70 19.78
CA VAL A 9 -9.31 3.78 19.90
C VAL A 9 -8.00 4.54 19.62
N PRO A 10 -7.40 5.16 20.66
CA PRO A 10 -6.13 5.84 20.51
C PRO A 10 -5.02 4.86 20.14
N GLU A 11 -4.03 5.33 19.37
CA GLU A 11 -2.91 4.54 18.84
C GLU A 11 -2.20 3.71 19.92
N GLN A 12 -2.06 4.27 21.14
CA GLN A 12 -1.39 3.62 22.28
C GLN A 12 -2.15 2.40 22.82
N ARG A 13 -3.43 2.23 22.46
CA ARG A 13 -4.26 1.09 22.85
C ARG A 13 -4.33 0.00 21.78
N ILE A 14 -3.69 0.20 20.64
CA ILE A 14 -3.65 -0.80 19.58
C ILE A 14 -2.52 -1.79 19.89
N THR A 15 -2.87 -3.08 19.98
CA THR A 15 -1.89 -4.15 20.01
C THR A 15 -1.47 -4.49 18.58
N TRP A 16 -0.19 -4.29 18.28
CA TRP A 16 0.35 -4.48 16.93
C TRP A 16 0.90 -5.88 16.73
N ILE A 17 0.52 -6.53 15.62
CA ILE A 17 1.04 -7.85 15.23
C ILE A 17 2.40 -7.78 14.51
N SER A 18 2.78 -6.59 14.03
CA SER A 18 4.05 -6.36 13.33
C SER A 18 4.68 -5.04 13.77
N ARG A 19 6.01 -4.93 13.62
CA ARG A 19 6.73 -3.68 13.89
C ARG A 19 6.51 -2.61 12.80
N LEU A 20 6.04 -3.02 11.63
CA LEU A 20 5.89 -2.13 10.48
C LEU A 20 4.66 -1.23 10.63
N ALA A 21 3.54 -1.81 11.08
CA ALA A 21 2.26 -1.13 11.23
C ALA A 21 2.32 0.11 12.17
N PRO A 22 2.87 0.04 13.41
CA PRO A 22 2.95 1.22 14.27
C PRO A 22 3.88 2.30 13.71
N ARG A 23 4.98 1.90 13.06
CA ARG A 23 5.96 2.83 12.48
C ARG A 23 5.37 3.63 11.30
N LEU A 24 4.57 2.98 10.47
CA LEU A 24 3.93 3.59 9.30
C LEU A 24 2.53 4.14 9.58
N PHE A 25 2.00 3.97 10.80
CA PHE A 25 0.60 4.20 11.13
C PHE A 25 0.07 5.53 10.60
N ARG A 26 0.73 6.66 10.92
CA ARG A 26 0.29 7.98 10.47
C ARG A 26 0.27 8.13 8.95
N GLN A 27 1.31 7.64 8.27
CA GLN A 27 1.40 7.68 6.80
C GLN A 27 0.29 6.83 6.16
N VAL A 28 -0.04 5.68 6.76
CA VAL A 28 -1.15 4.83 6.32
C VAL A 28 -2.46 5.59 6.43
N LEU A 29 -2.72 6.25 7.56
CA LEU A 29 -3.94 7.03 7.75
C LEU A 29 -4.05 8.19 6.76
N ASP A 30 -2.95 8.89 6.50
CA ASP A 30 -2.91 9.98 5.53
C ASP A 30 -3.17 9.49 4.11
N LEU A 31 -2.62 8.32 3.75
CA LEU A 31 -2.86 7.71 2.45
C LEU A 31 -4.33 7.27 2.30
N CYS A 32 -4.89 6.62 3.32
CA CYS A 32 -6.32 6.28 3.36
C CYS A 32 -7.20 7.52 3.21
N ARG A 33 -6.88 8.63 3.89
CA ARG A 33 -7.61 9.90 3.76
C ARG A 33 -7.51 10.47 2.35
N GLY A 34 -6.31 10.50 1.78
CA GLY A 34 -6.08 10.99 0.41
C GLY A 34 -6.86 10.23 -0.65
N HIS A 35 -7.12 8.94 -0.41
CA HIS A 35 -7.89 8.07 -1.31
C HIS A 35 -9.36 7.92 -0.89
N GLN A 36 -9.85 8.75 0.04
CA GLN A 36 -11.23 8.73 0.55
C GLN A 36 -11.68 7.35 1.05
N GLY A 37 -10.74 6.54 1.55
CA GLY A 37 -10.99 5.19 2.04
C GLY A 37 -11.08 4.11 0.98
N ARG A 38 -10.85 4.41 -0.31
CA ARG A 38 -10.70 3.37 -1.36
C ARG A 38 -9.52 2.45 -1.02
N LEU A 39 -8.36 3.03 -0.69
CA LEU A 39 -7.30 2.28 -0.04
C LEU A 39 -7.60 2.10 1.45
N ASN A 40 -7.81 0.86 1.88
CA ASN A 40 -7.94 0.52 3.29
C ASN A 40 -6.55 0.51 3.99
N PHE A 41 -6.54 0.28 5.31
CA PHE A 41 -5.31 0.30 6.11
C PHE A 41 -4.25 -0.70 5.60
N SER A 42 -4.66 -1.90 5.24
CA SER A 42 -3.74 -2.95 4.76
C SER A 42 -3.15 -2.60 3.41
N ASP A 43 -3.96 -2.08 2.48
CA ASP A 43 -3.50 -1.71 1.14
C ASP A 43 -2.57 -0.51 1.20
N ALA A 44 -2.92 0.50 1.99
CA ALA A 44 -2.05 1.63 2.24
C ALA A 44 -0.73 1.22 2.93
N LEU A 45 -0.77 0.27 3.87
CA LEU A 45 0.43 -0.28 4.49
C LEU A 45 1.30 -1.02 3.46
N MET A 46 0.72 -1.83 2.57
CA MET A 46 1.44 -2.51 1.50
C MET A 46 2.07 -1.51 0.53
N ALA A 47 1.32 -0.51 0.07
CA ALA A 47 1.82 0.51 -0.85
C ALA A 47 2.98 1.33 -0.27
N LEU A 48 2.90 1.69 1.01
CA LEU A 48 3.99 2.39 1.71
C LEU A 48 5.21 1.48 1.93
N SER A 49 4.98 0.20 2.22
CA SER A 49 6.07 -0.79 2.32
C SER A 49 6.82 -0.92 1.00
N CYS A 50 6.11 -0.99 -0.13
CA CYS A 50 6.72 -1.01 -1.45
C CYS A 50 7.59 0.24 -1.67
N ARG A 51 7.08 1.42 -1.29
CA ARG A 51 7.81 2.68 -1.41
C ARG A 51 9.11 2.69 -0.60
N GLU A 52 9.10 2.20 0.64
CA GLU A 52 10.30 2.12 1.48
C GLU A 52 11.33 1.11 0.99
N LEU A 53 10.87 0.03 0.38
CA LEU A 53 11.73 -1.02 -0.18
C LEU A 53 12.24 -0.68 -1.59
N GLY A 54 11.87 0.46 -2.16
CA GLY A 54 12.20 0.83 -3.54
C GLY A 54 11.50 -0.03 -4.60
N ILE A 55 10.42 -0.73 -4.21
CA ILE A 55 9.60 -1.55 -5.10
C ILE A 55 8.65 -0.62 -5.85
N ARG A 56 8.83 -0.54 -7.18
CA ARG A 56 8.04 0.32 -8.06
C ARG A 56 6.86 -0.38 -8.73
N VAL A 57 6.81 -1.70 -8.59
CA VAL A 57 5.86 -2.57 -9.28
C VAL A 57 5.31 -3.57 -8.27
N MET A 58 3.99 -3.74 -8.23
CA MET A 58 3.36 -4.82 -7.46
C MET A 58 2.41 -5.64 -8.33
N MET A 59 2.32 -6.94 -8.03
CA MET A 59 1.28 -7.78 -8.60
C MET A 59 0.05 -7.75 -7.70
N SER A 60 -1.09 -7.34 -8.25
CA SER A 60 -2.36 -7.34 -7.52
C SER A 60 -3.55 -7.40 -8.48
N PHE A 61 -4.58 -8.15 -8.10
CA PHE A 61 -5.88 -8.13 -8.77
C PHE A 61 -6.77 -6.99 -8.29
N ASP A 62 -6.43 -6.36 -7.16
CA ASP A 62 -7.16 -5.24 -6.62
C ASP A 62 -6.85 -3.96 -7.41
N GLY A 63 -7.86 -3.40 -8.05
CA GLY A 63 -7.75 -2.20 -8.88
C GLY A 63 -7.47 -0.93 -8.09
N ASP A 64 -7.70 -0.91 -6.77
CA ASP A 64 -7.54 0.31 -5.97
C ASP A 64 -6.08 0.80 -5.91
N PHE A 65 -5.11 -0.08 -6.20
CA PHE A 65 -3.70 0.32 -6.33
C PHE A 65 -3.39 1.14 -7.58
N ASP A 66 -4.27 1.17 -8.59
CA ASP A 66 -4.08 2.00 -9.78
C ASP A 66 -4.09 3.51 -9.43
N ASP A 67 -4.68 3.88 -8.29
CA ASP A 67 -4.67 5.26 -7.78
C ASP A 67 -3.36 5.65 -7.09
N VAL A 68 -2.46 4.69 -6.79
CA VAL A 68 -1.19 4.96 -6.13
C VAL A 68 -0.14 5.38 -7.15
N SER A 69 0.02 6.69 -7.35
CA SER A 69 0.82 7.25 -8.46
C SER A 69 2.30 6.84 -8.50
N TRP A 70 2.87 6.35 -7.40
CA TRP A 70 4.27 5.89 -7.32
C TRP A 70 4.44 4.37 -7.38
N LEU A 71 3.35 3.61 -7.55
CA LEU A 71 3.35 2.15 -7.53
C LEU A 71 2.57 1.62 -8.73
N ALA A 72 3.28 1.03 -9.70
CA ALA A 72 2.63 0.43 -10.86
C ALA A 72 2.02 -0.92 -10.49
N ARG A 73 0.74 -1.11 -10.78
CA ARG A 73 0.05 -2.39 -10.58
C ARG A 73 0.14 -3.25 -11.84
N MET A 74 0.61 -4.48 -11.66
CA MET A 74 0.50 -5.56 -12.63
C MET A 74 -0.65 -6.47 -12.26
N HIS A 75 -1.52 -6.75 -13.22
CA HIS A 75 -2.73 -7.54 -13.03
C HIS A 75 -2.89 -8.68 -14.02
N ASP A 76 -1.98 -8.77 -15.00
CA ASP A 76 -1.99 -9.77 -16.06
C ASP A 76 -0.64 -10.51 -16.14
N PRO A 77 -0.63 -11.86 -16.11
CA PRO A 77 0.58 -12.65 -16.25
C PRO A 77 1.34 -12.43 -17.57
N ALA A 78 0.66 -12.11 -18.68
CA ALA A 78 1.35 -11.88 -19.96
C ALA A 78 2.22 -10.61 -19.91
N THR A 79 1.75 -9.59 -19.19
CA THR A 79 2.51 -8.37 -18.90
C THR A 79 3.80 -8.64 -18.11
N ILE A 80 3.78 -9.61 -17.18
CA ILE A 80 4.96 -10.01 -16.40
C ILE A 80 6.03 -10.67 -17.28
N ALA A 81 5.62 -11.57 -18.18
CA ALA A 81 6.55 -12.27 -19.07
C ALA A 81 7.34 -11.29 -19.95
N HIS A 82 6.68 -10.23 -20.43
CA HIS A 82 7.32 -9.22 -21.27
C HIS A 82 8.38 -8.40 -20.50
N LEU A 83 8.13 -8.06 -19.24
CA LEU A 83 9.04 -7.23 -18.45
C LEU A 83 10.24 -8.01 -17.89
N ILE A 84 10.07 -9.29 -17.58
CA ILE A 84 11.19 -10.18 -17.23
C ILE A 84 12.15 -10.31 -18.42
N GLN A 85 11.61 -10.41 -19.65
CA GLN A 85 12.43 -10.48 -20.85
C GLN A 85 13.26 -9.20 -21.04
N GLN A 86 12.61 -8.03 -20.94
CA GLN A 86 13.28 -6.73 -21.07
C GLN A 86 14.36 -6.47 -20.01
N ALA A 87 14.14 -6.94 -18.77
CA ALA A 87 15.12 -6.80 -17.69
C ALA A 87 16.31 -7.77 -17.82
N SER A 88 16.16 -8.86 -18.58
CA SER A 88 17.22 -9.85 -18.82
C SER A 88 18.09 -9.47 -20.03
N ASP A 89 17.57 -8.63 -20.92
CA ASP A 89 18.26 -8.13 -22.12
C ASP A 89 19.06 -6.83 -21.84
N MET A 90 19.10 -6.37 -20.58
CA MET A 90 19.75 -5.14 -20.11
C MET A 90 20.98 -5.44 -19.24
#